data_AF-A0A2Z6UXG9-F1
#
_entry.id   AF-A0A2Z6UXG9-F1
#
_cell.length_a   1.000
_cell.length_b   1.000
_cell.length_c   1.000
_cell.angle_alpha   90.00
_cell.angle_beta   90.00
_cell.angle_gamma   90.00
#
_symmetry.space_group_name_H-M   'P 1'
#
loop_
_entity.id
_entity.type
_entity.pdbx_description
1 polymer ?
#
loop_
_entity_poly.entity_id
_entity_poly.type
_entity_poly.pdbx_seq_one_letter_code
_entity_poly.pdbx_strand_id
1 'polypeptide(L)'
;MSSTAYETDYNQWLKETVKQLQERNFEQVDWDNLIEEIESMGKSDRRALMSLLTRLIEHLLKLAYWQEEKKRSGNHWAAAIVNFRAQIQHRLEDK
;
A
#
# COMPACT_ATOMS: atom_id res chain seq x y z
N MET A 1 -14.94 -6.11 14.52
CA MET A 1 -15.67 -4.84 14.73
C MET A 1 -14.82 -3.99 15.66
N SER A 2 -14.19 -2.92 15.14
CA SER A 2 -13.47 -1.84 15.87
C SER A 2 -12.73 -0.87 14.91
N SER A 3 -12.76 -1.12 13.59
CA SER A 3 -12.03 -0.30 12.58
C SER A 3 -12.39 1.19 12.64
N THR A 4 -13.66 1.51 12.85
CA THR A 4 -14.13 2.90 12.83
C THR A 4 -13.65 3.72 14.02
N ALA A 5 -13.59 3.15 15.23
CA ALA A 5 -13.08 3.85 16.40
C ALA A 5 -11.55 4.07 16.29
N TYR A 6 -10.83 3.03 15.87
CA TYR A 6 -9.39 3.10 15.63
C TYR A 6 -9.02 4.12 14.53
N GLU A 7 -9.73 4.12 13.40
CA GLU A 7 -9.55 5.11 12.33
C GLU A 7 -9.91 6.53 12.79
N THR A 8 -10.88 6.69 13.69
CA THR A 8 -11.25 8.00 14.24
C THR A 8 -10.16 8.52 15.16
N ASP A 9 -9.66 7.68 16.07
CA ASP A 9 -8.59 8.03 17.00
C ASP A 9 -7.28 8.33 16.26
N TYR A 10 -6.96 7.56 15.21
CA TYR A 10 -5.80 7.80 14.35
C TYR A 10 -5.89 9.14 13.61
N ASN A 11 -7.04 9.44 12.98
CA ASN A 11 -7.23 10.72 12.29
C ASN A 11 -7.20 11.91 13.25
N GLN A 12 -7.66 11.72 14.49
CA GLN A 12 -7.61 12.75 15.51
C GLN A 12 -6.17 13.00 15.98
N TRP A 13 -5.41 11.93 16.26
CA TRP A 13 -3.99 12.01 16.60
C TRP A 13 -3.20 12.73 15.50
N LEU A 14 -3.40 12.34 14.23
CA LEU A 14 -2.70 12.96 13.09
C LEU A 14 -2.97 14.47 12.97
N LYS A 15 -4.22 14.90 13.17
CA LYS A 15 -4.59 16.33 13.13
C LYS A 15 -3.92 17.12 14.26
N GLU A 16 -3.86 16.55 15.45
CA GLU A 16 -3.23 17.20 16.60
C GLU A 16 -1.71 17.32 16.40
N THR A 17 -1.05 16.26 15.92
CA THR A 17 0.38 16.27 15.60
C THR A 17 0.71 17.30 14.51
N VAL A 18 -0.11 17.40 13.46
CA VAL A 18 0.06 18.43 12.41
C VAL A 18 -0.07 19.84 12.99
N LYS A 19 -1.06 20.07 13.86
CA LYS A 19 -1.25 21.37 14.51
C LYS A 19 -0.07 21.75 15.40
N GLN A 20 0.45 20.83 16.21
CA GLN A 20 1.63 21.04 17.05
C GLN A 20 2.87 21.39 16.23
N LEU A 21 3.07 20.71 15.08
CA LEU A 21 4.17 21.02 14.15
C LEU A 21 4.03 22.40 13.51
N GLN A 22 2.81 22.80 13.11
CA GLN A 22 2.53 24.13 12.55
C GLN A 22 2.76 25.26 13.56
N GLU A 23 2.36 25.03 14.81
CA GLU A 23 2.56 25.96 15.93
C GLU A 23 4.01 25.96 16.45
N ARG A 24 4.90 25.12 15.89
CA ARG A 24 6.28 24.89 16.33
C ARG A 24 6.39 24.47 17.80
N ASN A 25 5.34 23.85 18.32
CA ASN A 25 5.25 23.35 19.69
C ASN A 25 5.83 21.93 19.78
N PHE A 26 7.14 21.81 19.58
CA PHE A 26 7.84 20.52 19.49
C PHE A 26 7.87 19.72 20.79
N GLU A 27 7.63 20.37 21.93
CA GLU A 27 7.61 19.74 23.26
C GLU A 27 6.42 18.79 23.46
N GLN A 28 5.33 19.02 22.71
CA GLN A 28 4.09 18.22 22.81
C GLN A 28 3.95 17.19 21.70
N VAL A 29 4.87 17.18 20.73
CA VAL A 29 4.87 16.21 19.65
C VAL A 29 5.25 14.84 20.20
N ASP A 30 4.38 13.87 19.97
CA ASP A 30 4.64 12.46 20.24
C ASP A 30 5.59 11.90 19.16
N TRP A 31 6.89 12.09 19.38
CA TRP A 31 7.93 11.74 18.41
C TRP A 31 8.05 10.24 18.18
N ASP A 32 7.80 9.40 19.19
CA ASP A 32 7.92 7.95 19.06
C ASP A 32 6.86 7.41 18.10
N ASN A 33 5.59 7.80 18.30
CA ASN A 33 4.51 7.41 17.39
C ASN A 33 4.65 8.05 16.01
N LEU A 34 5.13 9.30 15.91
CA LEU A 34 5.36 9.95 14.62
C LEU A 34 6.47 9.28 13.80
N ILE A 35 7.59 8.93 14.45
CA ILE A 35 8.70 8.21 13.80
C ILE A 35 8.24 6.81 13.40
N GLU A 36 7.55 6.09 14.29
CA GLU A 36 7.00 4.77 13.97
C GLU A 36 6.05 4.84 12.78
N GLU A 37 5.16 5.83 12.72
CA GLU A 37 4.24 5.99 11.60
C GLU A 37 4.99 6.31 10.29
N ILE A 38 5.96 7.21 10.31
CA ILE A 38 6.79 7.51 9.13
C ILE A 38 7.57 6.27 8.67
N GLU A 39 8.10 5.46 9.58
CA GLU A 39 8.76 4.20 9.26
C GLU A 39 7.79 3.11 8.78
N SER A 40 6.57 3.09 9.33
CA SER A 40 5.51 2.15 8.99
C SER A 40 4.97 2.44 7.59
N MET A 41 4.84 3.70 7.21
CA MET A 41 4.46 4.16 5.87
C MET A 41 5.42 3.58 4.81
N GLY A 42 6.73 3.65 5.04
CA GLY A 42 7.73 3.04 4.14
C GLY A 42 7.69 1.50 4.09
N LYS A 43 7.39 0.84 5.20
CA LYS A 43 7.23 -0.64 5.27
C LYS A 43 5.93 -1.12 4.63
N SER A 44 4.85 -0.34 4.71
CA SER A 44 3.54 -0.66 4.14
C SER A 44 3.59 -0.62 2.62
N ASP A 45 4.13 0.46 2.05
CA ASP A 45 4.26 0.59 0.59
C ASP A 45 5.20 -0.46 -0.01
N ARG A 46 6.30 -0.76 0.68
CA ARG A 46 7.20 -1.85 0.27
C ARG A 46 6.49 -3.22 0.28
N ARG A 47 5.69 -3.52 1.30
CA ARG A 47 4.91 -4.77 1.38
C ARG A 47 3.84 -4.84 0.30
N ALA A 48 3.14 -3.74 0.03
CA ALA A 48 2.16 -3.64 -1.04
C ALA A 48 2.81 -3.88 -2.43
N LEU A 49 3.97 -3.27 -2.67
CA LEU A 49 4.73 -3.45 -3.90
C LEU A 49 5.19 -4.91 -4.08
N MET A 50 5.74 -5.54 -3.03
CA MET A 50 6.11 -6.97 -3.04
C MET A 50 4.91 -7.88 -3.35
N SER A 51 3.74 -7.61 -2.76
CA SER A 51 2.52 -8.37 -3.01
C SER A 51 2.06 -8.23 -4.46
N LEU A 52 2.06 -7.01 -5.01
CA LEU A 52 1.71 -6.75 -6.41
C LEU A 52 2.67 -7.44 -7.39
N LEU A 53 3.97 -7.37 -7.14
CA LEU A 53 4.99 -8.05 -7.94
C LEU A 53 4.83 -9.57 -7.90
N THR A 54 4.55 -10.14 -6.73
CA THR A 54 4.31 -11.58 -6.56
C THR A 54 3.13 -12.04 -7.42
N ARG A 55 2.00 -11.33 -7.33
CA ARG A 55 0.79 -11.62 -8.11
C ARG A 55 1.01 -11.45 -9.61
N LEU A 56 1.77 -10.42 -10.01
CA LEU A 56 2.15 -10.19 -11.40
C LEU A 56 2.96 -11.37 -11.97
N ILE A 57 3.99 -11.82 -11.25
CA ILE A 57 4.81 -12.97 -11.65
C ILE A 57 3.96 -14.24 -11.74
N GLU A 58 3.10 -14.50 -10.75
CA GLU A 58 2.20 -15.66 -10.75
C GLU A 58 1.33 -15.71 -12.03
N HIS A 59 0.72 -14.59 -12.41
CA HIS A 59 -0.15 -14.53 -13.59
C HIS A 59 0.62 -14.66 -14.91
N LEU A 60 1.84 -14.13 -14.97
CA LEU A 60 2.74 -14.34 -16.11
C LEU A 60 3.11 -15.82 -16.26
N LEU A 61 3.42 -16.50 -15.16
CA LEU A 61 3.69 -17.94 -15.14
C LEU A 61 2.46 -18.77 -15.55
N LYS A 62 1.27 -18.43 -15.04
CA LYS A 62 0.01 -19.06 -15.47
C LYS A 62 -0.21 -18.93 -16.98
N LEU A 63 0.02 -17.75 -17.57
CA LEU A 63 -0.10 -17.54 -19.01
C LEU A 63 0.98 -18.26 -19.84
N ALA A 64 2.18 -18.40 -19.31
CA ALA A 64 3.31 -19.04 -19.98
C ALA A 64 3.22 -20.56 -19.96
N TYR A 65 2.77 -21.15 -18.85
CA TYR A 65 2.90 -22.58 -18.60
C TYR A 65 1.56 -23.33 -18.49
N TRP A 66 0.47 -22.67 -18.10
CA TRP A 66 -0.82 -23.35 -17.90
C TRP A 66 -1.72 -23.33 -19.14
N GLN A 67 -1.30 -24.01 -20.20
CA GLN A 67 -1.96 -23.94 -21.52
C GLN A 67 -3.40 -24.45 -21.52
N GLU A 68 -3.73 -25.43 -20.68
CA GLU A 68 -5.09 -25.99 -20.59
C GLU A 68 -6.09 -24.96 -20.04
N GLU A 69 -5.77 -24.32 -18.92
CA GLU A 69 -6.63 -23.33 -18.26
C GLU A 69 -6.58 -21.96 -18.98
N LYS A 70 -5.52 -21.67 -19.73
CA LYS A 70 -5.36 -20.43 -20.49
C LYS A 70 -6.54 -20.14 -21.42
N LYS A 71 -7.18 -21.17 -22.00
CA LYS A 71 -8.35 -20.98 -22.87
C LYS A 71 -9.55 -20.37 -22.13
N ARG A 72 -9.72 -20.67 -20.84
CA ARG A 72 -10.83 -20.19 -20.02
C ARG A 72 -10.47 -18.95 -19.22
N SER A 73 -9.27 -18.90 -18.65
CA SER A 73 -8.85 -17.85 -17.71
C SER A 73 -7.78 -16.90 -18.23
N GLY A 74 -7.22 -17.14 -19.42
CA GLY A 74 -6.10 -16.34 -19.96
C GLY A 74 -6.41 -14.86 -20.11
N ASN A 75 -7.60 -14.50 -20.60
CA ASN A 75 -8.03 -13.11 -20.73
C ASN A 75 -8.13 -12.40 -19.37
N HIS A 76 -8.63 -13.11 -18.35
CA HIS A 76 -8.70 -12.58 -16.98
C HIS A 76 -7.29 -12.35 -16.41
N TRP A 77 -6.38 -13.29 -16.61
CA TRP A 77 -4.99 -13.14 -16.16
C TRP A 77 -4.26 -12.00 -16.88
N ALA A 78 -4.48 -11.84 -18.19
CA ALA A 78 -3.93 -10.73 -18.96
C ALA A 78 -4.44 -9.38 -18.44
N ALA A 79 -5.73 -9.26 -18.15
CA ALA A 79 -6.31 -8.05 -17.56
C ALA A 79 -5.73 -7.77 -16.16
N ALA A 80 -5.55 -8.80 -15.32
CA ALA A 80 -4.92 -8.67 -14.01
C ALA A 80 -3.46 -8.17 -14.12
N ILE A 81 -2.70 -8.66 -15.10
CA ILE A 81 -1.32 -8.20 -15.37
C ILE A 81 -1.27 -6.71 -15.70
N VAL A 82 -2.15 -6.22 -16.59
CA VAL A 82 -2.23 -4.80 -16.93
C VAL A 82 -2.52 -3.96 -15.69
N ASN A 83 -3.48 -4.40 -14.87
CA ASN A 83 -3.86 -3.72 -13.65
C ASN A 83 -2.72 -3.68 -12.62
N PHE A 84 -2.03 -4.81 -12.37
CA PHE A 84 -0.90 -4.84 -11.44
C PHE A 84 0.26 -3.95 -11.89
N ARG A 85 0.56 -3.92 -13.21
CA ARG A 85 1.58 -3.01 -13.76
C ARG A 85 1.24 -1.55 -13.53
N ALA A 86 -0.02 -1.15 -13.74
CA ALA A 86 -0.48 0.21 -13.48
C ALA A 86 -0.39 0.57 -11.98
N GLN A 87 -0.81 -0.34 -11.09
CA GLN A 87 -0.69 -0.12 -9.64
C GLN A 87 0.76 -0.01 -9.16
N ILE A 88 1.67 -0.81 -9.73
CA ILE A 88 3.10 -0.73 -9.44
C ILE A 88 3.66 0.62 -9.91
N GLN A 89 3.33 1.04 -11.12
CA GLN A 89 3.80 2.30 -11.69
C GLN A 89 3.32 3.50 -10.85
N HIS A 90 2.03 3.56 -10.51
CA HIS A 90 1.49 4.63 -9.68
C HIS A 90 2.20 4.74 -8.32
N ARG A 91 2.46 3.60 -7.67
CA ARG A 91 3.20 3.55 -6.40
C ARG A 91 4.68 3.94 -6.49
N LEU A 92 5.28 3.89 -7.68
CA LEU A 92 6.65 4.33 -7.93
C LEU A 92 6.72 5.82 -8.31
N GLU A 93 5.66 6.36 -8.91
CA GLU A 93 5.55 7.77 -9.31
C GLU A 93 5.12 8.69 -8.16
N ASP A 94 4.41 8.19 -7.14
CA ASP A 94 4.04 8.93 -5.92
C ASP A 94 5.22 9.15 -4.94
N LYS A 95 6.46 9.23 -5.43
CA LYS A 95 7.67 9.53 -4.66
C LYS A 95 8.25 10.90 -4.97
#